data_AF-A0A6M6JGK6-F1
#
_entry.id   AF-A0A6M6JGK6-F1
#
_cell.length_a   1.000
_cell.length_b   1.000
_cell.length_c   1.000
_cell.angle_alpha   90.00
_cell.angle_beta   90.00
_cell.angle_gamma   90.00
#
_symmetry.space_group_name_H-M   'P 1'
#
loop_
_entity.id
_entity.type
_entity.pdbx_description
1 polymer ?
#
loop_
_entity_poly.entity_id
_entity_poly.type
_entity_poly.pdbx_seq_one_letter_code
_entity_poly.pdbx_strand_id
1 'polypeptide(L)'
;MRTSSWVADVGAENATWLATESRTARLAREYRPVDLGDGRISYSYRALGSARELGEEEDGYLTDDAEGLRVWIGDDAFELEEIEV
;
A
#
# COMPACT_ATOMS: atom_id res chain seq x y z
N MET A 1 -7.29 -19.16 -7.70
CA MET A 1 -6.41 -18.09 -7.19
C MET A 1 -7.33 -17.11 -6.49
N ARG A 2 -7.22 -16.95 -5.17
CA ARG A 2 -8.00 -15.95 -4.43
C ARG A 2 -7.43 -14.59 -4.83
N THR A 3 -8.25 -13.71 -5.39
CA THR A 3 -7.85 -12.33 -5.65
C THR A 3 -8.03 -11.60 -4.33
N SER A 4 -7.02 -11.65 -3.47
CA SER A 4 -6.98 -10.82 -2.27
C SER A 4 -6.45 -9.44 -2.64
N SER A 5 -7.11 -8.39 -2.16
CA SER A 5 -6.61 -7.01 -2.17
C SER A 5 -6.45 -6.55 -0.73
N TRP A 6 -5.49 -5.68 -0.47
CA TRP A 6 -5.31 -5.07 0.84
C TRP A 6 -5.70 -3.60 0.76
N VAL A 7 -6.48 -3.13 1.73
CA VAL A 7 -6.95 -1.74 1.75
C VAL A 7 -6.57 -1.09 3.07
N ALA A 8 -6.07 0.14 3.01
CA ALA A 8 -5.81 0.98 4.17
C ALA A 8 -6.49 2.33 4.00
N ASP A 9 -7.00 2.87 5.10
CA ASP A 9 -7.38 4.28 5.20
C ASP A 9 -6.16 5.09 5.62
N VAL A 10 -5.63 5.90 4.71
CA VAL A 10 -4.40 6.69 4.90
C VAL A 10 -4.67 8.20 4.86
N GLY A 11 -5.90 8.60 4.58
CA GLY A 11 -6.29 9.98 4.29
C GLY A 11 -6.08 10.36 2.81
N ALA A 12 -6.87 11.32 2.33
CA ALA A 12 -6.95 11.67 0.90
C ALA A 12 -5.60 12.09 0.29
N GLU A 13 -4.84 12.91 1.00
CA GLU A 13 -3.54 13.42 0.53
C GLU A 13 -2.53 12.27 0.37
N ASN A 14 -2.46 11.39 1.36
CA ASN A 14 -1.58 10.23 1.35
C ASN A 14 -1.99 9.20 0.30
N ALA A 15 -3.29 8.93 0.15
CA ALA A 15 -3.80 7.99 -0.86
C ALA A 15 -3.44 8.46 -2.28
N THR A 16 -3.65 9.75 -2.56
CA THR A 16 -3.25 10.35 -3.83
C THR A 16 -1.73 10.28 -4.02
N TRP A 17 -0.94 10.71 -3.04
CA TRP A 17 0.52 10.68 -3.12
C TRP A 17 1.06 9.26 -3.36
N LEU A 18 0.53 8.27 -2.64
CA LEU A 18 0.90 6.86 -2.82
C LEU A 18 0.57 6.37 -4.23
N ALA A 19 -0.56 6.77 -4.80
CA ALA A 19 -0.99 6.33 -6.12
C ALA A 19 -0.33 7.06 -7.30
N THR A 20 0.20 8.28 -7.09
CA THR A 20 0.74 9.11 -8.19
C THR A 20 2.21 9.44 -8.07
N GLU A 21 2.73 9.69 -6.87
CA GLU A 21 4.06 10.29 -6.65
C GLU A 21 5.07 9.33 -6.01
N SER A 22 4.61 8.30 -5.30
CA SER A 22 5.48 7.30 -4.67
C SER A 22 6.32 6.53 -5.69
N ARG A 23 7.41 5.90 -5.25
CA ARG A 23 8.23 5.05 -6.15
C ARG A 23 7.43 3.88 -6.73
N THR A 24 6.53 3.29 -5.95
CA THR A 24 5.66 2.21 -6.40
C THR A 24 4.63 2.69 -7.41
N ALA A 25 4.19 3.96 -7.36
CA ALA A 25 3.33 4.57 -8.38
C ALA A 25 3.95 4.56 -9.79
N ARG A 26 5.29 4.55 -9.88
CA ARG A 26 6.03 4.52 -11.15
C ARG A 26 6.14 3.12 -11.76
N LEU A 27 5.74 2.07 -11.05
CA LEU A 27 5.73 0.71 -11.56
C LEU A 27 4.56 0.49 -12.54
N ALA A 28 4.60 -0.64 -13.25
CA ALA A 28 3.47 -1.06 -14.08
C ALA A 28 2.21 -1.23 -13.21
N ARG A 29 1.03 -1.03 -13.82
CA ARG A 29 -0.26 -0.91 -13.12
C ARG A 29 -0.57 -2.04 -12.13
N GLU A 30 -0.14 -3.25 -12.42
CA GLU A 30 -0.37 -4.42 -11.55
C GLU A 30 0.50 -4.44 -10.28
N TYR A 31 1.58 -3.67 -10.26
CA TYR A 31 2.56 -3.55 -9.15
C TYR A 31 2.46 -2.23 -8.39
N ARG A 32 1.53 -1.35 -8.76
CA ARG A 32 1.37 -0.05 -8.10
C ARG A 32 0.11 0.00 -7.23
N PRO A 33 0.12 0.77 -6.13
CA PRO A 33 -1.07 1.06 -5.36
C PRO A 33 -2.13 1.81 -6.18
N VAL A 34 -3.40 1.65 -5.80
CA VAL A 34 -4.55 2.29 -6.44
C VAL A 34 -5.32 3.10 -5.41
N ASP A 35 -5.47 4.39 -5.66
CA ASP A 35 -6.37 5.25 -4.90
C ASP A 35 -7.83 4.85 -5.19
N LEU A 36 -8.55 4.43 -4.14
CA LEU A 36 -9.97 4.07 -4.20
C LEU A 36 -10.88 5.29 -3.92
N GLY A 37 -10.29 6.44 -3.59
CA GLY A 37 -10.99 7.62 -3.10
C GLY A 37 -11.33 7.56 -1.62
N ASP A 38 -11.78 8.70 -1.07
CA ASP A 38 -12.13 8.86 0.34
C ASP A 38 -10.97 8.60 1.32
N GLY A 39 -9.72 8.74 0.84
CA GLY A 39 -8.53 8.46 1.65
C GLY A 39 -8.11 7.00 1.72
N ARG A 40 -8.73 6.13 0.91
CA ARG A 40 -8.41 4.71 0.89
C ARG A 40 -7.48 4.34 -0.25
N ILE A 41 -6.46 3.55 0.07
CA ILE A 41 -5.51 3.01 -0.89
C ILE A 41 -5.64 1.50 -0.96
N SER A 42 -5.53 0.92 -2.16
CA SER A 42 -5.51 -0.53 -2.36
C SER A 42 -4.22 -1.05 -2.95
N TYR A 43 -3.77 -2.19 -2.43
CA TYR A 43 -2.66 -2.97 -2.94
C TYR A 43 -3.18 -4.33 -3.40
N SER A 44 -2.89 -4.68 -4.65
CA SER A 44 -2.97 -6.08 -5.10
C SER A 44 -1.85 -6.90 -4.45
N TYR A 45 -1.91 -8.23 -4.50
CA TYR A 45 -0.82 -9.08 -4.03
C TYR A 45 0.55 -8.70 -4.63
N ARG A 46 0.58 -8.38 -5.93
CA ARG A 46 1.80 -7.95 -6.64
C ARG A 46 2.26 -6.57 -6.19
N ALA A 47 1.33 -5.63 -6.05
CA ALA A 47 1.64 -4.28 -5.59
C ALA A 47 2.15 -4.27 -4.15
N LEU A 48 1.60 -5.13 -3.28
CA LEU A 48 2.07 -5.30 -1.91
C LEU A 48 3.51 -5.84 -1.87
N GLY A 49 3.81 -6.84 -2.70
CA GLY A 49 5.16 -7.37 -2.84
C GLY A 49 6.17 -6.30 -3.26
N SER A 50 5.86 -5.57 -4.34
CA SER A 50 6.74 -4.50 -4.81
C SER A 50 6.89 -3.34 -3.82
N ALA A 51 5.83 -3.04 -3.06
CA ALA A 51 5.88 -2.00 -2.05
C ALA A 51 6.68 -2.42 -0.80
N ARG A 52 6.72 -3.71 -0.46
CA ARG A 52 7.65 -4.25 0.54
C ARG A 52 9.10 -4.14 0.07
N GLU A 53 9.39 -4.65 -1.13
CA GLU A 53 10.75 -4.65 -1.68
C GLU A 53 11.33 -3.23 -1.79
N LEU A 54 10.55 -2.28 -2.34
CA LEU A 54 10.98 -0.88 -2.46
C LEU A 54 10.94 -0.12 -1.14
N GLY A 55 10.10 -0.55 -0.20
CA GLY A 55 10.00 0.02 1.14
C GLY A 55 11.23 -0.26 1.98
N GLU A 56 11.82 -1.46 1.89
CA GLU A 56 13.06 -1.82 2.60
C GLU A 56 14.25 -0.95 2.18
N GLU A 57 14.26 -0.41 0.96
CA GLU A 57 15.31 0.49 0.47
C GLU A 57 15.10 1.97 0.87
N GLU A 58 13.90 2.34 1.36
CA GLU A 58 13.48 3.73 1.64
C GLU A 58 13.21 3.99 3.14
N ASP A 59 13.71 3.15 4.05
CA ASP A 59 13.40 3.21 5.49
C ASP A 59 11.91 2.88 5.79
N GLY A 60 11.41 1.81 5.16
CA GLY A 60 10.22 1.05 5.56
C GLY A 60 8.86 1.68 5.25
N TYR A 61 8.22 1.29 4.13
CA TYR A 61 6.83 1.65 3.81
C TYR A 61 5.80 0.58 4.20
N LEU A 62 6.22 -0.65 4.53
CA LEU A 62 5.31 -1.77 4.83
C LEU A 62 5.92 -2.71 5.85
N THR A 63 5.20 -2.98 6.95
CA THR A 63 5.61 -3.96 7.96
C THR A 63 4.54 -5.04 8.11
N ASP A 64 5.00 -6.27 8.22
CA ASP A 64 4.24 -7.46 8.59
C ASP A 64 4.80 -7.92 9.92
N ASP A 65 4.25 -7.43 11.03
CA ASP A 65 4.59 -7.95 12.36
C ASP A 65 3.48 -8.89 12.83
N ALA A 66 3.65 -9.54 13.97
CA ALA A 66 2.64 -10.42 14.57
C ALA A 66 1.30 -9.70 14.85
N GLU A 67 1.28 -8.37 14.77
CA GLU A 67 0.09 -7.51 14.93
C GLU A 67 -0.69 -7.25 13.63
N GLY A 68 -0.18 -7.68 12.46
CA GLY A 68 -0.85 -7.49 11.17
C GLY A 68 -0.06 -6.66 10.16
N LEU A 69 -0.65 -6.49 8.98
CA LEU A 69 -0.06 -5.77 7.85
C LEU A 69 -0.32 -4.27 7.97
N ARG A 70 0.72 -3.44 7.90
CA ARG A 70 0.61 -1.97 8.00
C ARG A 70 1.43 -1.27 6.93
N VAL A 71 0.91 -0.17 6.39
CA VAL A 71 1.63 0.78 5.53
C VAL A 71 2.10 1.96 6.37
N TRP A 72 3.36 2.34 6.23
CA TRP A 72 3.98 3.47 6.93
C TRP A 72 4.14 4.65 5.96
N ILE A 73 3.80 5.85 6.42
CA ILE A 73 3.95 7.09 5.65
C ILE A 73 4.54 8.14 6.59
N GLY A 74 5.83 8.41 6.46
CA GLY A 74 6.55 9.22 7.45
C GLY A 74 6.63 8.48 8.79
N ASP A 75 6.08 9.07 9.86
CA ASP A 75 6.04 8.47 11.21
C ASP A 75 4.71 7.74 11.49
N ASP A 76 3.72 7.90 10.60
CA ASP A 76 2.38 7.36 10.77
C ASP A 76 2.27 5.94 10.17
N ALA A 77 1.59 5.05 10.90
CA ALA A 77 1.28 3.68 10.46
C ALA A 77 -0.23 3.50 10.25
N PHE A 78 -0.62 2.89 9.14
CA PHE A 78 -1.99 2.62 8.76
C PHE A 78 -2.20 1.12 8.53
N GLU A 79 -3.25 0.56 9.11
CA GLU A 79 -3.55 -0.86 9.01
C GLU A 79 -4.10 -1.23 7.63
N LEU A 80 -3.63 -2.36 7.08
CA LEU A 80 -4.06 -2.92 5.82
C LEU A 80 -4.98 -4.11 6.06
N GLU A 81 -6.24 -3.95 5.69
CA GLU A 81 -7.26 -4.99 5.78
C GLU A 81 -7.28 -5.82 4.49
N GLU A 82 -7.16 -7.16 4.62
CA GLU A 82 -7.36 -8.06 3.48
C GLU A 82 -8.86 -8.12 3.13
N ILE A 83 -9.18 -7.72 1.90
CA ILE A 83 -10.51 -7.85 1.31
C ILE A 83 -10.48 -8.88 0.17
N GLU A 84 -11.51 -9.72 0.09
CA GLU A 84 -11.72 -10.62 -1.04
C GLU A 84 -12.44 -9.84 -2.16
N VAL A 85 -11.80 -9.75 -3.34
CA VAL A 85 -12.33 -9.06 -4.54
C VAL A 85 -12.68 -10.00 -5.67
#